data_AF-A0A016V1M2-F1
#
_entry.id   AF-A0A016V1M2-F1
#
_cell.length_a   1.000
_cell.length_b   1.000
_cell.length_c   1.000
_cell.angle_alpha   90.00
_cell.angle_beta   90.00
_cell.angle_gamma   90.00
#
_symmetry.space_group_name_H-M   'P 1'
#
loop_
_entity.id
_entity.type
_entity.pdbx_description
1 polymer ?
#
loop_
_entity_poly.entity_id
_entity_poly.type
_entity_poly.pdbx_seq_one_letter_code
_entity_poly.pdbx_strand_id
1 'polypeptide(L)'
;MKLLVAILCVIIFSCSARKLYYCKEPFVPPANETCDKKSKVFTYDWRIEAEDKCKEVECCACTGTYNIWPDSKVCNELCIS
;
A
#
# COMPACT_ATOMS: atom_id res chain seq x y z
N MET A 1 -10.56 -17.60 -30.49
CA MET A 1 -9.71 -17.93 -29.32
C MET A 1 -8.57 -16.93 -29.08
N LYS A 2 -7.76 -16.53 -30.08
CA LYS A 2 -6.61 -15.61 -29.86
C LYS A 2 -6.97 -14.21 -29.32
N LEU A 3 -8.11 -13.64 -29.74
CA LEU A 3 -8.55 -12.31 -29.31
C LEU A 3 -8.94 -12.26 -27.81
N LEU A 4 -9.59 -13.32 -27.31
CA LEU A 4 -10.01 -13.41 -25.91
C LEU A 4 -8.81 -13.49 -24.96
N VAL A 5 -7.76 -14.21 -25.35
CA VAL A 5 -6.51 -14.32 -24.57
C VAL A 5 -5.81 -12.96 -24.49
N ALA A 6 -5.76 -12.22 -25.59
CA ALA A 6 -5.14 -10.89 -25.59
C ALA A 6 -5.87 -9.91 -24.66
N ILE A 7 -7.22 -9.91 -24.66
CA ILE A 7 -8.03 -9.08 -23.76
C ILE A 7 -7.80 -9.47 -22.30
N LEU A 8 -7.78 -10.77 -21.99
CA LEU A 8 -7.48 -11.27 -20.65
C LEU A 8 -6.08 -10.85 -20.17
N CYS A 9 -5.05 -10.97 -21.02
CA CYS A 9 -3.71 -10.52 -20.67
C CYS A 9 -3.67 -9.02 -20.37
N VAL A 10 -4.29 -8.17 -21.21
CA VAL A 10 -4.30 -6.71 -20.99
C VAL A 10 -4.98 -6.34 -19.67
N ILE A 11 -6.08 -7.02 -19.31
CA ILE A 11 -6.80 -6.78 -18.05
C ILE A 11 -5.93 -7.18 -16.84
N ILE A 12 -5.29 -8.34 -16.89
CA ILE A 12 -4.40 -8.84 -15.82
C ILE A 12 -3.19 -7.90 -15.63
N PHE A 13 -2.56 -7.47 -16.73
CA PHE A 13 -1.43 -6.53 -16.69
C PHE A 13 -1.84 -5.16 -16.15
N SER A 14 -3.05 -4.69 -16.46
CA SER A 14 -3.57 -3.41 -15.96
C SER A 14 -3.82 -3.42 -14.45
N CYS A 15 -4.39 -4.49 -13.90
CA CYS A 15 -4.60 -4.63 -12.46
C CYS A 15 -3.27 -4.74 -11.69
N SER A 16 -2.32 -5.50 -12.24
CA SER A 16 -1.00 -5.68 -11.62
C SER A 16 -0.18 -4.39 -11.59
N ALA A 17 -0.23 -3.60 -12.67
CA ALA A 17 0.45 -2.31 -12.74
C ALA A 17 -0.11 -1.29 -11.73
N ARG A 18 -1.43 -1.29 -11.49
CA ARG A 18 -2.04 -0.43 -10.46
C ARG A 18 -1.53 -0.75 -9.06
N LYS A 19 -1.46 -2.03 -8.69
CA LYS A 19 -0.90 -2.45 -7.38
C LYS A 19 0.53 -1.98 -7.18
N LEU A 20 1.37 -2.12 -8.19
CA LEU A 20 2.77 -1.65 -8.16
C LEU A 20 2.90 -0.12 -8.03
N TYR A 21 1.92 0.64 -8.51
CA TYR A 21 1.94 2.11 -8.43
C TYR A 21 1.61 2.64 -7.03
N TYR A 22 0.63 2.03 -6.35
CA TYR A 22 0.18 2.46 -5.03
C TYR A 22 0.97 1.80 -3.89
N CYS A 23 1.42 0.56 -4.08
CA CYS A 23 1.98 -0.29 -3.02
C CYS A 23 3.49 -0.44 -3.21
N LYS A 24 4.18 0.70 -3.12
CA LYS A 24 5.63 0.81 -3.24
C LYS A 24 6.33 0.32 -1.96
N GLU A 25 7.54 0.81 -1.72
CA GLU A 25 8.26 0.56 -0.49
C GLU A 25 7.41 0.90 0.75
N PRO A 26 7.41 0.06 1.80
CA PRO A 26 6.64 0.31 3.01
C PRO A 26 7.10 1.58 3.69
N PHE A 27 6.15 2.39 4.16
CA PHE A 27 6.50 3.59 4.91
C PHE A 27 7.10 3.19 6.27
N VAL A 28 8.26 3.78 6.57
CA VAL A 28 8.94 3.62 7.84
C VAL A 28 9.08 5.01 8.46
N PRO A 29 8.39 5.31 9.57
CA PRO A 29 8.55 6.59 10.24
C PRO A 29 9.98 6.73 10.78
N PRO A 30 10.52 7.96 10.84
CA PRO A 30 11.82 8.20 11.46
C PRO A 30 11.86 7.71 12.92
N ALA A 31 12.96 7.10 13.34
CA ALA A 31 13.05 6.50 14.68
C ALA A 31 12.94 7.53 15.84
N ASN A 32 13.33 8.79 15.58
CA ASN A 32 13.49 9.83 16.61
C ASN A 32 12.60 11.05 16.35
N GLU A 33 11.33 10.85 16.00
CA GLU A 33 10.41 11.98 15.90
C GLU A 33 9.99 12.51 17.29
N THR A 34 10.04 13.83 17.47
CA THR A 34 9.81 14.51 18.77
C THR A 34 8.57 15.40 18.78
N CYS A 35 7.50 15.00 18.09
CA CYS A 35 6.25 15.78 18.10
C CYS A 35 5.37 15.44 19.31
N ASP A 36 4.55 16.41 19.73
CA ASP A 36 3.58 16.25 20.81
C ASP A 36 2.40 15.33 20.44
N LYS A 37 2.14 15.14 19.14
CA LYS A 37 1.05 14.32 18.62
C LYS A 37 1.48 13.55 17.39
N LYS A 38 1.41 12.22 17.48
CA LYS A 38 1.57 11.32 16.34
C LYS A 38 0.22 11.03 15.70
N SER A 39 0.20 10.99 14.38
CA SER A 39 -0.94 10.51 13.61
C SER A 39 -0.80 9.01 13.38
N LYS A 40 -1.90 8.28 13.55
CA LYS A 40 -2.00 6.86 13.20
C LYS A 40 -2.38 6.72 11.75
N VAL A 41 -1.61 5.95 11.00
CA VAL A 41 -1.85 5.67 9.59
C VAL A 41 -1.50 4.21 9.28
N PHE A 42 -1.89 3.72 8.12
CA PHE A 42 -1.63 2.37 7.65
C PHE A 42 -0.67 2.39 6.48
N THR A 43 0.23 1.41 6.41
CA THR A 43 1.12 1.20 5.27
C THR A 43 1.10 -0.27 4.86
N TYR A 44 1.21 -0.54 3.56
CA TYR A 44 1.23 -1.89 3.03
C TYR A 44 2.68 -2.38 3.02
N ASP A 45 2.93 -3.46 3.77
CA ASP A 45 4.23 -4.09 3.88
C ASP A 45 4.22 -5.49 3.27
N TRP A 46 4.58 -5.56 1.99
CA TRP A 46 4.64 -6.82 1.23
C TRP A 46 5.59 -7.87 1.81
N ARG A 47 6.52 -7.45 2.70
CA ARG A 47 7.51 -8.30 3.37
C ARG A 47 6.94 -9.08 4.54
N ILE A 48 5.76 -8.69 5.04
CA ILE A 48 5.10 -9.42 6.14
C ILE A 48 4.47 -10.69 5.56
N GLU A 49 4.74 -11.83 6.20
CA GLU A 49 4.07 -13.10 5.93
C GLU A 49 2.77 -13.19 6.74
N ALA A 50 1.76 -12.42 6.32
CA ALA A 50 0.42 -12.43 6.87
C ALA A 50 -0.63 -12.27 5.75
N GLU A 51 -1.87 -12.68 6.04
CA GLU A 51 -3.01 -12.47 5.15
C GLU A 51 -3.32 -10.98 5.00
N ASP A 52 -3.33 -10.24 6.11
CA ASP A 52 -3.35 -8.78 6.11
C ASP A 52 -1.91 -8.24 6.17
N LYS A 53 -1.50 -7.57 5.10
CA LYS A 53 -0.16 -6.96 4.97
C LYS A 53 -0.19 -5.46 5.26
N CYS A 54 -1.34 -4.90 5.63
CA CYS A 54 -1.49 -3.52 6.03
C CYS A 54 -1.23 -3.38 7.54
N LYS A 55 -0.18 -2.64 7.89
CA LYS A 55 0.22 -2.41 9.29
C LYS A 55 -0.03 -0.97 9.72
N GLU A 56 -0.43 -0.79 10.98
CA GLU A 56 -0.49 0.53 11.61
C GLU A 56 0.93 1.05 11.88
N VAL A 57 1.15 2.33 11.59
CA VAL A 57 2.37 3.07 11.89
C VAL A 57 2.01 4.44 12.44
N GLU A 58 2.83 4.94 13.35
CA GLU A 58 2.65 6.26 13.96
C GLU A 58 3.73 7.22 13.46
N CYS A 59 3.31 8.39 12.97
CA CYS A 59 4.22 9.41 12.45
C CYS A 59 3.81 10.82 12.87
N CYS A 60 4.80 11.70 13.05
CA CYS A 60 4.60 13.12 13.30
C CYS A 60 4.20 13.87 12.03
N ALA A 61 4.91 13.60 10.93
CA ALA A 61 4.59 14.08 9.60
C ALA A 61 4.47 12.88 8.66
N CYS A 62 3.26 12.35 8.53
CA CYS A 62 2.93 11.25 7.62
C CYS A 62 2.88 11.75 6.16
N THR A 63 3.99 12.30 5.68
CA THR A 63 4.09 12.97 4.38
C THR A 63 5.09 12.25 3.48
N GLY A 64 4.86 12.28 2.17
CA GLY A 64 5.91 11.99 1.18
C GLY A 64 5.94 10.57 0.61
N THR A 65 5.02 9.69 0.97
CA THR A 65 4.92 8.37 0.33
C THR A 65 3.49 8.05 -0.11
N TYR A 66 3.38 7.42 -1.28
CA TYR A 66 2.10 6.96 -1.85
C TYR A 66 1.57 5.68 -1.17
N ASN A 67 2.29 5.16 -0.17
CA ASN A 67 2.01 3.92 0.56
C ASN A 67 1.62 4.21 2.02
N ILE A 68 0.75 5.22 2.22
CA ILE A 68 0.18 5.59 3.51
C ILE A 68 -1.32 5.85 3.32
N TRP A 69 -2.14 5.29 4.20
CA TRP A 69 -3.60 5.48 4.19
C TRP A 69 -4.14 5.75 5.59
N PRO A 70 -5.28 6.43 5.72
CA PRO A 70 -5.90 6.68 7.02
C PRO A 70 -6.52 5.43 7.66
N ASP A 71 -6.78 4.37 6.89
CA ASP A 71 -7.55 3.20 7.32
C ASP A 71 -7.04 1.91 6.67
N SER A 72 -7.12 0.79 7.38
CA SER A 72 -6.65 -0.52 6.93
C SER A 72 -7.46 -1.07 5.75
N LYS A 73 -8.76 -0.77 5.68
CA LYS A 73 -9.64 -1.17 4.57
C LYS A 73 -9.19 -0.50 3.27
N VAL A 74 -8.89 0.79 3.31
CA VAL A 74 -8.41 1.54 2.13
C VAL A 74 -7.05 0.99 1.67
N CYS A 75 -6.17 0.68 2.61
CA CYS A 75 -4.89 0.02 2.32
C CYS A 75 -5.08 -1.34 1.62
N ASN A 76 -5.97 -2.18 2.15
CA ASN A 76 -6.23 -3.52 1.61
C ASN A 76 -6.94 -3.47 0.24
N GLU A 77 -7.91 -2.59 0.06
CA GLU A 77 -8.60 -2.40 -1.23
C GLU A 77 -7.66 -1.96 -2.34
N LEU A 78 -6.66 -1.11 -2.02
CA LEU A 78 -5.72 -0.59 -3.01
C LEU A 78 -4.54 -1.53 -3.28
N CYS A 79 -4.16 -2.38 -2.32
CA CYS A 79 -2.96 -3.22 -2.41
C CYS A 79 -3.18 -4.72 -2.53
N ILE A 80 -4.25 -5.25 -1.94
CA ILE A 80 -4.56 -6.69 -1.98
C ILE A 80 -5.50 -7.02 -3.14
N SER A 81 -6.52 -6.20 -3.40
CA SER A 81 -7.56 -6.45 -4.42
C SER A 81 -7.07 -6.38 -5.86
#